data_AF-A0A152AA32-F1
#
_entry.id   AF-A0A152AA32-F1
#
_cell.length_a   1.000
_cell.length_b   1.000
_cell.length_c   1.000
_cell.angle_alpha   90.00
_cell.angle_beta   90.00
_cell.angle_gamma   90.00
#
_symmetry.space_group_name_H-M   'P 1'
#
loop_
_entity.id
_entity.type
_entity.pdbx_description
1 polymer ?
#
loop_
_entity_poly.entity_id
_entity_poly.type
_entity_poly.pdbx_seq_one_letter_code
_entity_poly.pdbx_strand_id
1 'polypeptide(L)'
;MKNYIVIYVILVVIVNYCQGGFTDSQKQGIVDAHNEARKQAGVTHGPKPVSPLNLVKWDNKIESFVQDFVSKCKFSVPVGSNYGFALYRVNNDKFEPGPVVQSAFESAAPLFDWNTLNCKPGTCCFMYPSIIWNASTSVGCATSWCENFNFFVCGYNPQGGLIGVPPYTKAQIDSDWRINITTRTPSPTGSPRPTRTPTDSPTPATPTPTSKPMTSSPTIQPPVTPVPNQPTQAGDIDWRQKGYVTPIRNQGQCGSCWSFTTAAALESNYLIKNGNSLLSTLDLAEQHFVDCASNGCNGGNGNSALSALKSSGVMYEADYPYKAVTQSCPSVGSKSTFKWAGSLTVKNTKNDFITALQSGPFYASLYVDDGFQRYKTGVYQCSSSNTPNHAVTVIGYNSAEDSFLIKNSWGTWWGESGFMRIKPGTCNLFDQNGLRPTF
;
A
#
# COMPACT_ATOMS: atom_id res chain seq x y z
N MET A 1 67.41 35.76 10.53
CA MET A 1 66.04 35.44 10.08
C MET A 1 65.90 33.93 10.02
N LYS A 2 65.30 33.29 11.04
CA LYS A 2 65.05 31.84 11.04
C LYS A 2 63.59 31.65 10.59
N ASN A 3 63.41 31.14 9.37
CA ASN A 3 62.09 30.84 8.82
C ASN A 3 61.58 29.54 9.44
N TYR A 4 60.55 29.64 10.28
CA TYR A 4 59.79 28.49 10.75
C TYR A 4 58.79 28.09 9.66
N ILE A 5 58.94 26.88 9.13
CA ILE A 5 57.91 26.24 8.30
C ILE A 5 56.85 25.71 9.27
N VAL A 6 55.72 26.42 9.38
CA VAL A 6 54.54 25.95 10.10
C VAL A 6 53.82 24.95 9.18
N ILE A 7 54.03 23.66 9.43
CA ILE A 7 53.28 22.58 8.78
C ILE A 7 51.90 22.54 9.44
N TYR A 8 50.89 23.03 8.74
CA TYR A 8 49.49 22.82 9.11
C TYR A 8 49.14 21.35 8.84
N VAL A 9 49.20 20.52 9.89
CA VAL A 9 48.58 19.20 9.88
C VAL A 9 47.07 19.43 9.99
N ILE A 10 46.39 19.43 8.84
CA ILE A 10 44.92 19.35 8.81
C ILE A 10 44.55 17.95 9.30
N LEU A 11 44.29 17.84 10.60
CA LEU A 11 43.55 16.73 11.17
C LEU A 11 42.14 16.80 10.59
N VAL A 12 41.90 16.08 9.50
CA VAL A 12 40.55 15.76 9.04
C VAL A 12 39.97 14.81 10.08
N VAL A 13 39.38 15.39 11.13
CA VAL A 13 38.44 14.66 11.97
C VAL A 13 37.26 14.37 11.07
N ILE A 14 37.21 13.16 10.51
CA ILE A 14 35.99 12.61 9.96
C ILE A 14 35.07 12.46 11.15
N VAL A 15 34.30 13.51 11.45
CA VAL A 15 33.12 13.39 12.29
C VAL A 15 32.14 12.59 11.44
N ASN A 16 32.25 11.26 11.50
CA ASN A 16 31.12 10.42 11.15
C ASN A 16 30.00 10.88 12.06
N TYR A 17 29.09 11.69 11.53
CA TYR A 17 27.79 11.88 12.15
C TYR A 17 27.13 10.50 12.15
N CYS A 18 27.35 9.73 13.20
CA CYS A 18 26.55 8.57 13.53
C CYS A 18 25.16 9.11 13.85
N GLN A 19 24.34 9.36 12.82
CA GLN A 19 22.92 9.54 13.03
C GLN A 19 22.40 8.24 13.63
N GLY A 20 22.01 8.33 14.91
CA GLY A 20 21.82 7.19 15.80
C GLY A 20 20.71 6.27 15.32
N GLY A 21 21.09 5.07 14.88
CA GLY A 21 20.18 3.94 14.77
C GLY A 21 19.77 3.42 16.14
N PHE A 22 18.79 2.52 16.17
CA PHE A 22 18.38 1.86 17.40
C PHE A 22 19.49 0.98 17.97
N THR A 23 19.61 0.96 19.29
CA THR A 23 20.47 -0.02 20.00
C THR A 23 19.91 -1.44 19.87
N ASP A 24 20.73 -2.48 20.09
CA ASP A 24 20.26 -3.86 20.01
C ASP A 24 19.09 -4.16 20.97
N SER A 25 19.11 -3.55 22.17
CA SER A 25 17.99 -3.65 23.11
C SER A 25 16.71 -3.03 22.56
N GLN A 26 16.81 -1.89 21.89
CA GLN A 26 15.67 -1.23 21.26
C GLN A 26 15.15 -2.02 20.04
N LYS A 27 16.06 -2.60 19.23
CA LYS A 27 15.70 -3.51 18.13
C LYS A 27 14.94 -4.73 18.64
N GLN A 28 15.44 -5.34 19.72
CA GLN A 28 14.76 -6.47 20.38
C GLN A 28 13.38 -6.05 20.91
N GLY A 29 13.28 -4.89 21.59
CA GLY A 29 12.01 -4.37 22.08
C GLY A 29 10.97 -4.12 20.97
N ILE A 30 11.42 -3.70 19.78
CA ILE A 30 10.54 -3.58 18.60
C ILE A 30 10.04 -4.96 18.15
N VAL A 31 10.93 -5.94 18.03
CA VAL A 31 10.57 -7.31 17.62
C VAL A 31 9.59 -7.93 18.61
N ASP A 32 9.84 -7.76 19.91
CA ASP A 32 9.00 -8.29 20.98
C ASP A 32 7.60 -7.65 20.94
N ALA A 33 7.50 -6.33 20.80
CA ALA A 33 6.20 -5.64 20.67
C ALA A 33 5.40 -6.12 19.45
N HIS A 34 6.08 -6.29 18.30
CA HIS A 34 5.45 -6.82 17.08
C HIS A 34 4.96 -8.26 17.25
N ASN A 35 5.73 -9.10 17.93
CA ASN A 35 5.39 -10.50 18.16
C ASN A 35 4.30 -10.65 19.22
N GLU A 36 4.25 -9.76 20.21
CA GLU A 36 3.16 -9.72 21.17
C GLU A 36 1.86 -9.26 20.51
N ALA A 37 1.87 -8.18 19.73
CA ALA A 37 0.72 -7.75 18.94
C ALA A 37 0.15 -8.88 18.05
N ARG A 38 1.03 -9.67 17.42
CA ARG A 38 0.64 -10.84 16.61
C ARG A 38 0.01 -11.96 17.43
N LYS A 39 0.49 -12.22 18.65
CA LYS A 39 -0.14 -13.19 19.57
C LYS A 39 -1.50 -12.71 20.06
N GLN A 40 -1.67 -11.40 20.25
CA GLN A 40 -2.92 -10.77 20.69
C GLN A 40 -3.92 -10.53 19.55
N ALA A 41 -3.55 -10.82 18.31
CA ALA A 41 -4.42 -10.63 17.15
C ALA A 41 -5.71 -11.47 17.27
N GLY A 42 -6.86 -10.81 17.18
CA GLY A 42 -8.17 -11.46 17.32
C GLY A 42 -8.54 -11.86 18.76
N VAL A 43 -7.70 -11.54 19.76
CA VAL A 43 -8.02 -11.75 21.19
C VAL A 43 -8.91 -10.62 21.70
N THR A 44 -8.46 -9.37 21.50
CA THR A 44 -9.17 -8.18 21.97
C THR A 44 -9.94 -7.49 20.85
N HIS A 45 -9.39 -7.49 19.63
CA HIS A 45 -9.94 -6.81 18.47
C HIS A 45 -9.79 -7.66 17.21
N GLY A 46 -10.85 -7.72 16.40
CA GLY A 46 -10.88 -8.51 15.17
C GLY A 46 -11.25 -9.98 15.37
N PRO A 47 -11.39 -10.74 14.28
CA PRO A 47 -11.67 -12.16 14.32
C PRO A 47 -10.42 -12.95 14.73
N LYS A 48 -10.60 -14.10 15.39
CA LYS A 48 -9.48 -14.99 15.71
C LYS A 48 -8.84 -15.55 14.43
N PRO A 49 -7.51 -15.62 14.32
CA PRO A 49 -6.86 -16.26 13.16
C PRO A 49 -7.05 -17.80 13.18
N VAL A 50 -7.03 -18.44 11.99
CA VAL A 50 -7.11 -19.92 11.86
C VAL A 50 -5.97 -20.66 12.57
N SER A 51 -4.81 -20.01 12.65
CA SER A 51 -3.58 -20.52 13.26
C SER A 51 -2.82 -19.34 13.86
N PRO A 52 -1.88 -19.58 14.79
CA PRO A 52 -0.97 -18.53 15.27
C PRO A 52 -0.30 -17.82 14.08
N LEU A 53 -0.18 -16.49 14.17
CA LEU A 53 0.46 -15.69 13.14
C LEU A 53 1.96 -15.93 13.12
N ASN A 54 2.59 -15.83 11.95
CA ASN A 54 4.04 -15.91 11.83
C ASN A 54 4.71 -14.78 12.60
N LEU A 55 5.68 -15.13 13.45
CA LEU A 55 6.47 -14.16 14.19
C LEU A 55 7.52 -13.52 13.28
N VAL A 56 7.78 -12.24 13.52
CA VAL A 56 8.83 -11.50 12.82
C VAL A 56 10.16 -11.58 13.54
N LYS A 57 11.23 -11.46 12.76
CA LYS A 57 12.61 -11.29 13.24
C LYS A 57 13.20 -9.99 12.69
N TRP A 58 14.22 -9.47 13.35
CA TRP A 58 14.93 -8.28 12.87
C TRP A 58 15.65 -8.57 11.55
N ASP A 59 15.62 -7.62 10.62
CA ASP A 59 16.33 -7.68 9.34
C ASP A 59 17.09 -6.38 9.07
N ASN A 60 18.42 -6.48 9.06
CA ASN A 60 19.34 -5.37 8.86
C ASN A 60 19.24 -4.75 7.46
N LYS A 61 18.79 -5.50 6.45
CA LYS A 61 18.58 -4.96 5.08
C LYS A 61 17.36 -4.05 5.06
N ILE A 62 16.31 -4.43 5.76
CA ILE A 62 15.12 -3.59 5.92
C ILE A 62 15.48 -2.34 6.72
N GLU A 63 16.19 -2.49 7.84
CA GLU A 63 16.70 -1.35 8.63
C GLU A 63 17.50 -0.37 7.76
N SER A 64 18.49 -0.88 7.02
CA SER A 64 19.33 -0.05 6.14
C SER A 64 18.49 0.70 5.10
N PHE A 65 17.51 0.03 4.50
CA PHE A 65 16.60 0.64 3.54
C PHE A 65 15.75 1.75 4.19
N VAL A 66 15.20 1.47 5.37
CA VAL A 66 14.36 2.42 6.10
C VAL A 66 15.20 3.58 6.64
N GLN A 67 16.49 3.39 6.95
CA GLN A 67 17.40 4.46 7.38
C GLN A 67 17.64 5.51 6.30
N ASP A 68 17.85 5.09 5.04
CA ASP A 68 17.94 6.02 3.90
C ASP A 68 16.62 6.79 3.69
N PHE A 69 15.50 6.17 4.05
CA PHE A 69 14.19 6.82 3.99
C PHE A 69 13.99 7.86 5.09
N VAL A 70 14.15 7.50 6.36
CA VAL A 70 13.85 8.39 7.50
C VAL A 70 14.83 9.57 7.59
N SER A 71 16.08 9.40 7.16
CA SER A 71 17.08 10.47 7.13
C SER A 71 16.69 11.66 6.24
N LYS A 72 15.79 11.43 5.27
CA LYS A 72 15.27 12.48 4.38
C LYS A 72 14.13 13.29 5.00
N CYS A 73 13.61 12.88 6.16
CA CYS A 73 12.52 13.56 6.86
C CYS A 73 11.27 13.81 6.01
N LYS A 74 10.94 12.88 5.11
CA LYS A 74 9.74 12.93 4.28
C LYS A 74 8.71 11.93 4.80
N PHE A 75 7.52 12.41 5.18
CA PHE A 75 6.41 11.56 5.65
C PHE A 75 5.68 10.89 4.46
N SER A 76 6.43 10.33 3.53
CA SER A 76 5.93 9.66 2.33
C SER A 76 6.89 8.57 1.91
N VAL A 77 6.43 7.32 1.90
CA VAL A 77 7.28 6.15 1.58
C VAL A 77 7.79 6.21 0.12
N PRO A 78 9.00 5.71 -0.16
CA PRO A 78 9.51 5.62 -1.53
C PRO A 78 8.60 4.75 -2.40
N VAL A 79 8.26 5.29 -3.56
CA VAL A 79 7.53 4.58 -4.61
C VAL A 79 8.33 3.36 -5.08
N GLY A 80 7.70 2.18 -5.13
CA GLY A 80 8.33 0.96 -5.69
C GLY A 80 9.11 0.09 -4.69
N SER A 81 8.96 0.33 -3.38
CA SER A 81 9.55 -0.57 -2.38
C SER A 81 8.79 -1.90 -2.28
N ASN A 82 9.53 -3.00 -2.14
CA ASN A 82 8.98 -4.34 -1.86
C ASN A 82 8.63 -4.56 -0.38
N TYR A 83 8.72 -3.52 0.45
CA TYR A 83 8.40 -3.57 1.87
C TYR A 83 7.05 -2.93 2.18
N GLY A 84 6.35 -3.47 3.18
CA GLY A 84 5.25 -2.76 3.84
C GLY A 84 5.81 -1.75 4.83
N PHE A 85 5.03 -0.74 5.22
CA PHE A 85 5.50 0.29 6.15
C PHE A 85 4.48 0.63 7.25
N ALA A 86 5.00 0.95 8.43
CA ALA A 86 4.29 1.64 9.50
C ALA A 86 5.11 2.88 9.89
N LEU A 87 4.46 4.05 9.86
CA LEU A 87 5.10 5.35 10.08
C LEU A 87 4.61 5.92 11.41
N TYR A 88 5.55 6.37 12.22
CA TYR A 88 5.32 6.89 13.56
C TYR A 88 5.90 8.29 13.67
N ARG A 89 5.11 9.21 14.23
CA ARG A 89 5.56 10.53 14.65
C ARG A 89 5.66 10.54 16.17
N VAL A 90 6.86 10.71 16.70
CA VAL A 90 7.12 10.72 18.15
C VAL A 90 7.60 12.11 18.55
N ASN A 91 6.78 12.86 19.30
CA ASN A 91 7.08 14.25 19.68
C ASN A 91 8.04 14.35 20.89
N ASN A 92 9.00 13.43 21.00
CA ASN A 92 9.98 13.36 22.08
C ASN A 92 11.35 13.00 21.50
N ASP A 93 12.42 13.65 21.97
CA ASP A 93 13.80 13.47 21.51
C ASP A 93 14.38 12.11 21.92
N LYS A 94 13.91 11.57 23.05
CA LYS A 94 14.26 10.24 23.55
C LYS A 94 13.01 9.42 23.77
N PHE A 95 12.95 8.23 23.18
CA PHE A 95 11.83 7.33 23.33
C PHE A 95 12.26 5.87 23.25
N GLU A 96 11.46 5.00 23.86
CA GLU A 96 11.58 3.56 23.68
C GLU A 96 10.65 3.09 22.56
N PRO A 97 11.18 2.48 21.48
CA PRO A 97 10.38 2.19 20.30
C PRO A 97 9.41 1.02 20.47
N GLY A 98 9.74 0.03 21.31
CA GLY A 98 8.83 -1.10 21.61
C GLY A 98 7.46 -0.63 22.14
N PRO A 99 7.42 0.19 23.22
CA PRO A 99 6.19 0.80 23.72
C PRO A 99 5.43 1.63 22.68
N VAL A 100 6.13 2.33 21.77
CA VAL A 100 5.48 3.09 20.68
C VAL A 100 4.74 2.15 19.72
N VAL A 101 5.36 1.03 19.32
CA VAL A 101 4.72 0.01 18.48
C VAL A 101 3.51 -0.59 19.17
N GLN A 102 3.65 -0.95 20.45
CA GLN A 102 2.55 -1.53 21.24
C GLN A 102 1.36 -0.56 21.35
N SER A 103 1.63 0.71 21.68
CA SER A 103 0.60 1.75 21.78
C SER A 103 -0.07 2.01 20.43
N ALA A 104 0.69 1.99 19.33
CA ALA A 104 0.13 2.12 18.00
C ALA A 104 -0.78 0.93 17.64
N PHE A 105 -0.41 -0.30 18.00
CA PHE A 105 -1.27 -1.46 17.84
C PHE A 105 -2.57 -1.31 18.62
N GLU A 106 -2.50 -1.01 19.92
CA GLU A 106 -3.66 -0.91 20.81
C GLU A 106 -4.63 0.21 20.39
N SER A 107 -4.09 1.35 19.96
CA SER A 107 -4.91 2.48 19.52
C SER A 107 -5.49 2.30 18.11
N ALA A 108 -4.78 1.64 17.20
CA ALA A 108 -5.24 1.44 15.82
C ALA A 108 -6.16 0.21 15.66
N ALA A 109 -5.97 -0.84 16.45
CA ALA A 109 -6.76 -2.08 16.39
C ALA A 109 -8.28 -1.86 16.46
N PRO A 110 -8.85 -1.08 17.41
CA PRO A 110 -10.29 -0.84 17.46
C PRO A 110 -10.80 0.02 16.31
N LEU A 111 -9.92 0.68 15.56
CA LEU A 111 -10.24 1.56 14.44
C LEU A 111 -10.26 0.82 13.10
N PHE A 112 -9.75 -0.42 13.04
CA PHE A 112 -9.80 -1.24 11.82
C PHE A 112 -11.15 -1.96 11.69
N ASP A 113 -11.80 -1.78 10.56
CA ASP A 113 -13.05 -2.47 10.20
C ASP A 113 -12.75 -3.73 9.39
N TRP A 114 -13.00 -4.88 10.00
CA TRP A 114 -12.78 -6.20 9.41
C TRP A 114 -13.76 -6.59 8.30
N ASN A 115 -14.86 -5.85 8.13
CA ASN A 115 -15.79 -6.09 7.03
C ASN A 115 -15.33 -5.37 5.76
N THR A 116 -14.85 -4.13 5.90
CA THR A 116 -14.37 -3.31 4.77
C THR A 116 -12.86 -3.44 4.53
N LEU A 117 -12.14 -4.07 5.47
CA LEU A 117 -10.69 -4.25 5.45
C LEU A 117 -9.96 -2.90 5.32
N ASN A 118 -10.48 -1.90 6.04
CA ASN A 118 -10.01 -0.53 6.03
C ASN A 118 -10.24 0.13 7.39
N CYS A 119 -9.72 1.34 7.58
CA CYS A 119 -10.01 2.13 8.76
C CYS A 119 -11.45 2.61 8.77
N LYS A 120 -12.05 2.64 9.96
CA LYS A 120 -13.35 3.27 10.18
C LYS A 120 -13.31 4.71 9.66
N PRO A 121 -14.41 5.23 9.09
CA PRO A 121 -14.45 6.57 8.52
C PRO A 121 -13.91 7.65 9.48
N GLY A 122 -13.01 8.51 8.98
CA GLY A 122 -12.41 9.60 9.76
C GLY A 122 -11.30 9.18 10.73
N THR A 123 -10.87 7.91 10.71
CA THR A 123 -9.85 7.38 11.61
C THR A 123 -8.59 6.95 10.87
N CYS A 124 -7.46 6.90 11.59
CA CYS A 124 -6.19 6.40 11.07
C CYS A 124 -5.82 5.12 11.81
N CYS A 125 -5.76 4.01 11.08
CA CYS A 125 -5.49 2.69 11.63
C CYS A 125 -4.48 1.89 10.79
N PHE A 126 -3.90 2.49 9.74
CA PHE A 126 -3.12 1.79 8.71
C PHE A 126 -1.88 1.05 9.24
N MET A 127 -1.40 1.40 10.44
CA MET A 127 -0.33 0.68 11.12
C MET A 127 -0.78 -0.71 11.61
N TYR A 128 -2.03 -0.85 12.05
CA TYR A 128 -2.57 -2.10 12.58
C TYR A 128 -2.42 -3.27 11.60
N PRO A 129 -2.96 -3.22 10.36
CA PRO A 129 -2.86 -4.36 9.45
C PRO A 129 -1.41 -4.69 9.07
N SER A 130 -0.50 -3.71 9.04
CA SER A 130 0.94 -3.98 8.83
C SER A 130 1.58 -4.72 10.01
N ILE A 131 1.26 -4.32 11.24
CA ILE A 131 1.82 -4.91 12.47
C ILE A 131 1.42 -6.38 12.60
N ILE A 132 0.18 -6.74 12.26
CA ILE A 132 -0.34 -8.11 12.38
C ILE A 132 -0.40 -8.89 11.06
N TRP A 133 0.32 -8.44 10.03
CA TRP A 133 0.32 -9.12 8.75
C TRP A 133 0.97 -10.50 8.86
N ASN A 134 0.23 -11.56 8.56
CA ASN A 134 0.69 -12.94 8.74
C ASN A 134 1.82 -13.32 7.77
N ALA A 135 1.82 -12.77 6.56
CA ALA A 135 2.85 -13.12 5.59
C ALA A 135 4.22 -12.55 5.96
N SER A 136 4.27 -11.46 6.74
CA SER A 136 5.52 -10.80 7.09
C SER A 136 6.28 -11.60 8.15
N THR A 137 7.51 -11.99 7.83
CA THR A 137 8.40 -12.74 8.72
C THR A 137 9.63 -11.93 9.16
N SER A 138 9.82 -10.76 8.57
CA SER A 138 10.94 -9.87 8.86
C SER A 138 10.45 -8.43 9.10
N VAL A 139 11.09 -7.76 10.05
CA VAL A 139 10.89 -6.34 10.35
C VAL A 139 12.25 -5.65 10.49
N GLY A 140 12.36 -4.43 9.99
CA GLY A 140 13.52 -3.58 10.27
C GLY A 140 13.05 -2.14 10.34
N CYS A 141 13.56 -1.40 11.33
CA CYS A 141 13.08 -0.06 11.59
C CYS A 141 14.23 0.92 11.78
N ALA A 142 13.99 2.17 11.45
CA ALA A 142 14.96 3.25 11.63
C ALA A 142 14.27 4.50 12.15
N THR A 143 15.07 5.44 12.66
CA THR A 143 14.56 6.74 13.10
C THR A 143 15.49 7.87 12.70
N SER A 144 14.92 9.07 12.58
CA SER A 144 15.64 10.32 12.39
C SER A 144 14.91 11.45 13.11
N TRP A 145 15.66 12.39 13.68
CA TRP A 145 15.10 13.62 14.21
C TRP A 145 14.78 14.59 13.08
N CYS A 146 13.50 14.88 12.90
CA CYS A 146 12.97 15.69 11.80
C CYS A 146 12.27 16.92 12.37
N GLU A 147 12.90 18.08 12.18
CA GLU A 147 12.46 19.38 12.72
C GLU A 147 12.32 19.36 14.25
N ASN A 148 11.17 18.92 14.76
CA ASN A 148 10.81 18.88 16.18
C ASN A 148 10.18 17.56 16.64
N PHE A 149 10.30 16.48 15.85
CA PHE A 149 9.83 15.16 16.23
C PHE A 149 10.77 14.06 15.72
N ASN A 150 10.76 12.91 16.38
CA ASN A 150 11.38 11.69 15.87
C ASN A 150 10.46 11.05 14.83
N PHE A 151 10.93 10.98 13.59
CA PHE A 151 10.31 10.19 12.54
C PHE A 151 10.82 8.76 12.68
N PHE A 152 9.94 7.86 13.10
CA PHE A 152 10.24 6.45 13.32
C PHE A 152 9.45 5.63 12.30
N VAL A 153 10.10 4.71 11.61
CA VAL A 153 9.46 3.90 10.56
C VAL A 153 9.90 2.46 10.70
N CYS A 154 8.94 1.55 10.56
CA CYS A 154 9.19 0.13 10.42
C CYS A 154 8.82 -0.35 9.01
N GLY A 155 9.73 -1.11 8.41
CA GLY A 155 9.51 -1.85 7.17
C GLY A 155 9.20 -3.33 7.45
N TYR A 156 8.42 -3.97 6.58
CA TYR A 156 8.02 -5.38 6.71
C TYR A 156 8.26 -6.14 5.42
N ASN A 157 8.76 -7.37 5.54
CA ASN A 157 8.94 -8.29 4.41
C ASN A 157 8.42 -9.69 4.73
N PRO A 158 7.66 -10.34 3.83
CA PRO A 158 6.87 -9.77 2.72
C PRO A 158 6.03 -8.54 3.10
N GLN A 159 5.73 -7.69 2.10
CA GLN A 159 4.90 -6.50 2.28
C GLN A 159 3.52 -6.87 2.85
N GLY A 160 3.11 -6.10 3.87
CA GLY A 160 1.80 -6.19 4.50
C GLY A 160 1.08 -4.86 4.57
N GLY A 161 -0.09 -4.85 5.22
CA GLY A 161 -0.92 -3.66 5.38
C GLY A 161 -1.66 -3.24 4.11
N LEU A 162 -1.90 -4.18 3.19
CA LEU A 162 -2.57 -3.90 1.93
C LEU A 162 -4.06 -3.62 2.18
N ILE A 163 -4.52 -2.43 1.81
CA ILE A 163 -5.93 -2.03 1.99
C ILE A 163 -6.81 -2.95 1.15
N GLY A 164 -7.92 -3.42 1.73
CA GLY A 164 -8.83 -4.35 1.05
C GLY A 164 -8.39 -5.82 1.10
N VAL A 165 -7.23 -6.12 1.71
CA VAL A 165 -6.73 -7.48 1.87
C VAL A 165 -6.61 -7.80 3.37
N PRO A 166 -7.17 -8.94 3.83
CA PRO A 166 -7.15 -9.24 5.26
C PRO A 166 -5.73 -9.57 5.72
N PRO A 167 -5.30 -9.10 6.91
CA PRO A 167 -3.94 -9.35 7.41
C PRO A 167 -3.68 -10.82 7.76
N TYR A 168 -4.73 -11.61 7.93
CA TYR A 168 -4.69 -13.06 8.09
C TYR A 168 -6.02 -13.71 7.75
N THR A 169 -6.00 -15.02 7.53
CA THR A 169 -7.22 -15.83 7.40
C THR A 169 -7.90 -15.98 8.76
N LYS A 170 -9.15 -15.54 8.86
CA LYS A 170 -9.98 -15.72 10.05
C LYS A 170 -10.39 -17.18 10.24
N ALA A 171 -10.41 -17.67 11.48
CA ALA A 171 -11.09 -18.91 11.82
C ALA A 171 -12.56 -18.82 11.38
N GLN A 172 -13.12 -19.92 10.89
CA GLN A 172 -14.56 -19.99 10.63
C GLN A 172 -15.29 -19.74 11.96
N ILE A 173 -16.16 -18.74 11.96
CA ILE A 173 -16.90 -18.32 13.15
C ILE A 173 -18.15 -19.20 13.22
N ASP A 174 -18.22 -20.07 14.23
CA ASP A 174 -19.50 -20.56 14.74
C ASP A 174 -20.26 -19.32 15.26
N SER A 175 -21.52 -19.17 14.87
CA SER A 175 -22.24 -17.90 14.63
C SER A 175 -22.46 -16.90 15.79
N ASP A 176 -21.60 -16.80 16.82
CA ASP A 176 -21.97 -16.16 18.09
C ASP A 176 -20.96 -15.12 18.66
N TRP A 177 -20.35 -14.28 17.81
CA TRP A 177 -19.49 -13.18 18.32
C TRP A 177 -20.25 -11.96 18.85
N ARG A 178 -21.58 -12.04 18.97
CA ARG A 178 -22.37 -11.05 19.72
C ARG A 178 -22.77 -11.64 21.07
N ILE A 179 -21.85 -11.70 22.02
CA ILE A 179 -22.08 -11.52 23.47
C ILE A 179 -20.72 -11.60 24.17
N ASN A 180 -20.28 -10.45 24.70
CA ASN A 180 -19.54 -10.26 25.97
C ASN A 180 -18.81 -8.91 25.99
N ILE A 181 -19.55 -7.83 25.71
CA ILE A 181 -19.24 -6.52 26.27
C ILE A 181 -20.21 -6.32 27.44
N THR A 182 -19.98 -7.03 28.54
CA THR A 182 -20.58 -6.69 29.83
C THR A 182 -19.69 -7.23 30.97
N THR A 183 -19.30 -6.29 31.83
CA THR A 183 -18.85 -6.45 33.23
C THR A 183 -17.55 -7.22 33.49
N ARG A 184 -16.41 -6.54 33.39
CA ARG A 184 -15.32 -6.76 34.36
C ARG A 184 -15.58 -5.89 35.59
N THR A 185 -16.16 -6.52 36.61
CA THR A 185 -16.15 -6.02 37.99
C THR A 185 -14.71 -6.13 38.52
N PRO A 186 -14.13 -5.10 39.17
CA PRO A 186 -12.89 -5.28 39.91
C PRO A 186 -13.19 -6.05 41.20
N SER A 187 -12.48 -7.16 41.43
CA SER A 187 -12.53 -7.87 42.70
C SER A 187 -11.68 -7.12 43.75
N PRO A 188 -12.10 -7.03 45.03
CA PRO A 188 -11.52 -6.12 46.00
C PRO A 188 -10.38 -6.78 46.78
N THR A 189 -9.26 -6.07 46.92
CA THR A 189 -8.29 -6.31 48.01
C THR A 189 -8.04 -4.98 48.72
N GLY A 190 -8.25 -4.98 50.04
CA GLY A 190 -8.16 -3.83 50.96
C GLY A 190 -6.78 -3.16 50.97
N SER A 191 -6.56 -2.02 51.63
CA SER A 191 -7.06 -1.49 52.91
C SER A 191 -6.85 0.05 52.94
N PRO A 192 -7.49 0.83 53.83
CA PRO A 192 -7.70 2.27 53.64
C PRO A 192 -6.63 3.16 54.31
N ARG A 193 -6.34 4.33 53.71
CA ARG A 193 -5.75 5.48 54.42
C ARG A 193 -6.15 6.81 53.75
N PRO A 194 -6.39 7.91 54.50
CA PRO A 194 -7.61 8.68 54.38
C PRO A 194 -7.51 9.92 53.49
N THR A 195 -8.72 10.33 53.11
CA THR A 195 -9.18 11.57 52.53
C THR A 195 -8.62 12.83 53.20
N ARG A 196 -8.15 13.78 52.39
CA ARG A 196 -8.28 15.21 52.66
C ARG A 196 -8.80 15.90 51.41
N THR A 197 -9.88 16.65 51.60
CA THR A 197 -10.55 17.52 50.61
C THR A 197 -10.36 18.98 51.06
N PRO A 198 -10.87 19.99 50.31
CA PRO A 198 -10.14 20.84 49.38
C PRO A 198 -9.98 22.27 49.90
N THR A 199 -9.23 23.12 49.18
CA THR A 199 -9.36 24.58 49.33
C THR A 199 -9.23 25.27 47.98
N ASP A 200 -10.25 26.06 47.69
CA ASP A 200 -10.47 26.89 46.50
C ASP A 200 -9.74 28.25 46.55
N SER A 201 -9.53 28.81 45.35
CA SER A 201 -9.54 30.24 44.95
C SER A 201 -8.33 31.15 45.24
N PRO A 202 -8.15 32.30 44.53
CA PRO A 202 -8.66 32.72 43.20
C PRO A 202 -7.58 33.37 42.26
N THR A 203 -8.03 33.67 41.03
CA THR A 203 -7.45 34.42 39.88
C THR A 203 -6.78 35.78 40.21
N PRO A 204 -6.00 36.43 39.30
CA PRO A 204 -6.59 37.23 38.21
C PRO A 204 -5.85 37.22 36.84
N ALA A 205 -6.63 37.51 35.80
CA ALA A 205 -6.25 37.60 34.39
C ALA A 205 -5.78 39.01 33.95
N THR A 206 -5.35 39.12 32.68
CA THR A 206 -5.51 40.23 31.68
C THR A 206 -4.16 40.70 31.06
N PRO A 207 -4.07 41.19 29.79
CA PRO A 207 -4.89 41.04 28.56
C PRO A 207 -4.14 40.49 27.32
N THR A 208 -4.92 40.10 26.32
CA THR A 208 -4.59 39.80 24.91
C THR A 208 -4.16 41.05 24.10
N PRO A 209 -3.63 40.89 22.86
CA PRO A 209 -4.49 41.23 21.71
C PRO A 209 -4.42 40.26 20.51
N THR A 210 -5.62 39.78 20.18
CA THR A 210 -6.26 39.51 18.86
C THR A 210 -5.43 39.35 17.58
N SER A 211 -5.65 38.22 16.90
CA SER A 211 -6.21 38.22 15.54
C SER A 211 -7.13 37.00 15.31
N LYS A 212 -8.10 37.17 14.42
CA LYS A 212 -9.43 36.53 14.34
C LYS A 212 -9.43 35.23 13.52
N PRO A 213 -10.08 34.13 13.93
CA PRO A 213 -10.47 33.06 13.02
C PRO A 213 -11.91 33.26 12.51
N MET A 214 -12.10 33.17 11.19
CA MET A 214 -13.41 33.04 10.57
C MET A 214 -14.01 31.66 10.87
N THR A 215 -15.15 31.67 11.52
CA THR A 215 -16.02 30.52 11.75
C THR A 215 -16.88 30.23 10.53
N SER A 216 -16.78 29.03 9.97
CA SER A 216 -17.93 28.30 9.42
C SER A 216 -17.72 26.80 9.63
N SER A 217 -18.58 26.21 10.46
CA SER A 217 -18.63 24.75 10.68
C SER A 217 -19.12 24.05 9.40
N PRO A 218 -18.56 22.87 9.07
CA PRO A 218 -19.02 22.07 7.95
C PRO A 218 -20.31 21.34 8.35
N THR A 219 -21.37 21.53 7.56
CA THR A 219 -22.57 20.71 7.64
C THR A 219 -22.19 19.27 7.28
N ILE A 220 -22.38 18.35 8.23
CA ILE A 220 -22.17 16.91 8.07
C ILE A 220 -23.06 16.42 6.92
N GLN A 221 -22.47 16.03 5.80
CA GLN A 221 -23.16 15.20 4.82
C GLN A 221 -23.26 13.78 5.38
N PRO A 222 -24.41 13.10 5.20
CA PRO A 222 -24.57 11.74 5.68
C PRO A 222 -23.55 10.81 5.03
N PRO A 223 -23.07 9.77 5.75
CA PRO A 223 -22.11 8.82 5.22
C PRO A 223 -22.63 8.17 3.94
N VAL A 224 -21.83 8.20 2.88
CA VAL A 224 -22.02 7.28 1.76
C VAL A 224 -21.79 5.88 2.32
N THR A 225 -22.85 5.10 2.42
CA THR A 225 -22.80 3.71 2.85
C THR A 225 -21.81 2.93 1.99
N PRO A 226 -20.85 2.20 2.59
CA PRO A 226 -20.13 1.14 1.87
C PRO A 226 -21.17 0.13 1.41
N VAL A 227 -21.18 -0.19 0.11
CA VAL A 227 -21.98 -1.31 -0.40
C VAL A 227 -21.52 -2.55 0.38
N PRO A 228 -22.41 -3.24 1.13
CA PRO A 228 -22.08 -4.47 1.82
C PRO A 228 -21.58 -5.50 0.81
N ASN A 229 -20.85 -6.54 1.25
CA ASN A 229 -20.68 -7.77 0.47
C ASN A 229 -22.07 -8.34 0.11
N GLN A 230 -22.64 -7.84 -0.98
CA GLN A 230 -23.83 -8.38 -1.60
C GLN A 230 -23.40 -9.60 -2.41
N PRO A 231 -24.23 -10.65 -2.48
CA PRO A 231 -24.06 -11.70 -3.48
C PRO A 231 -23.87 -11.04 -4.84
N THR A 232 -22.82 -11.40 -5.58
CA THR A 232 -22.57 -10.90 -6.93
C THR A 232 -23.85 -11.00 -7.75
N GLN A 233 -24.40 -9.86 -8.18
CA GLN A 233 -25.59 -9.85 -9.02
C GLN A 233 -25.25 -10.53 -10.36
N ALA A 234 -26.23 -11.14 -11.02
CA ALA A 234 -26.02 -11.69 -12.35
C ALA A 234 -25.51 -10.59 -13.30
N GLY A 235 -24.26 -10.71 -13.76
CA GLY A 235 -23.59 -9.70 -14.58
C GLY A 235 -22.44 -8.96 -13.90
N ASP A 236 -22.28 -9.10 -12.58
CA ASP A 236 -21.11 -8.56 -11.87
C ASP A 236 -19.87 -9.42 -12.10
N ILE A 237 -18.74 -8.77 -12.35
CA ILE A 237 -17.44 -9.40 -12.55
C ILE A 237 -16.43 -8.65 -11.69
N ASP A 238 -15.76 -9.35 -10.79
CA ASP A 238 -14.57 -8.83 -10.09
C ASP A 238 -13.54 -9.96 -10.02
N TRP A 239 -12.48 -9.85 -10.83
CA TRP A 239 -11.44 -10.86 -10.90
C TRP A 239 -10.58 -10.93 -9.61
N ARG A 240 -10.65 -9.92 -8.72
CA ARG A 240 -9.96 -9.94 -7.41
C ARG A 240 -10.61 -10.93 -6.47
N GLN A 241 -11.94 -10.99 -6.44
CA GLN A 241 -12.69 -11.90 -5.57
C GLN A 241 -12.40 -13.38 -5.88
N LYS A 242 -11.93 -13.65 -7.11
CA LYS A 242 -11.54 -14.99 -7.57
C LYS A 242 -10.04 -15.28 -7.37
N GLY A 243 -9.26 -14.32 -6.88
CA GLY A 243 -7.81 -14.48 -6.68
C GLY A 243 -6.99 -14.45 -7.97
N TYR A 244 -7.49 -13.78 -9.02
CA TYR A 244 -6.85 -13.75 -10.34
C TYR A 244 -6.26 -12.38 -10.70
N VAL A 245 -6.03 -11.52 -9.71
CA VAL A 245 -5.44 -10.20 -9.88
C VAL A 245 -4.28 -10.04 -8.90
N THR A 246 -3.06 -9.91 -9.43
CA THR A 246 -1.83 -9.70 -8.65
C THR A 246 -1.88 -8.38 -7.86
N PRO A 247 -1.03 -8.20 -6.83
CA PRO A 247 -0.98 -6.95 -6.05
C PRO A 247 -0.80 -5.69 -6.90
N ILE A 248 -1.20 -4.55 -6.34
CA ILE A 248 -0.97 -3.24 -6.94
C ILE A 248 0.52 -2.91 -6.91
N ARG A 249 1.04 -2.48 -8.05
CA ARG A 249 2.41 -2.01 -8.22
C ARG A 249 2.46 -0.50 -8.34
N ASN A 250 3.66 0.04 -8.45
CA ASN A 250 3.86 1.47 -8.59
C ASN A 250 4.95 1.85 -9.60
N GLN A 251 4.53 2.55 -10.65
CA GLN A 251 5.39 3.01 -11.73
C GLN A 251 6.28 4.22 -11.36
N GLY A 252 5.96 4.95 -10.29
CA GLY A 252 6.70 6.16 -9.92
C GLY A 252 6.72 7.23 -11.01
N GLN A 253 7.84 7.94 -11.11
CA GLN A 253 8.02 9.06 -12.05
C GLN A 253 8.50 8.59 -13.43
N CYS A 254 7.93 7.50 -13.92
CA CYS A 254 8.23 6.92 -15.23
C CYS A 254 6.92 6.69 -15.98
N GLY A 255 6.82 7.15 -17.23
CA GLY A 255 5.67 6.96 -18.13
C GLY A 255 5.56 5.51 -18.64
N SER A 256 5.49 4.57 -17.72
CA SER A 256 5.55 3.12 -17.96
C SER A 256 4.25 2.38 -17.61
N CYS A 257 3.15 3.10 -17.42
CA CYS A 257 1.81 2.50 -17.20
C CYS A 257 1.45 1.42 -18.23
N TRP A 258 1.91 1.60 -19.48
CA TRP A 258 1.76 0.61 -20.55
C TRP A 258 2.45 -0.73 -20.23
N SER A 259 3.61 -0.70 -19.57
CA SER A 259 4.34 -1.90 -19.13
C SER A 259 3.58 -2.61 -18.01
N PHE A 260 3.24 -1.89 -16.93
CA PHE A 260 2.46 -2.43 -15.80
C PHE A 260 1.12 -3.01 -16.24
N THR A 261 0.41 -2.32 -17.12
CA THR A 261 -0.88 -2.79 -17.62
C THR A 261 -0.74 -4.07 -18.44
N THR A 262 0.34 -4.18 -19.22
CA THR A 262 0.64 -5.40 -20.01
C THR A 262 0.98 -6.57 -19.10
N ALA A 263 1.87 -6.36 -18.13
CA ALA A 263 2.23 -7.36 -17.13
C ALA A 263 0.99 -7.86 -16.37
N ALA A 264 0.19 -6.94 -15.81
CA ALA A 264 -1.01 -7.30 -15.06
C ALA A 264 -2.04 -8.08 -15.90
N ALA A 265 -2.20 -7.77 -17.20
CA ALA A 265 -3.06 -8.52 -18.10
C ALA A 265 -2.51 -9.93 -18.38
N LEU A 266 -1.20 -10.09 -18.57
CA LEU A 266 -0.55 -11.40 -18.74
C LEU A 266 -0.72 -12.25 -17.48
N GLU A 267 -0.39 -11.69 -16.31
CA GLU A 267 -0.48 -12.37 -15.03
C GLU A 267 -1.89 -12.86 -14.75
N SER A 268 -2.88 -11.97 -14.89
CA SER A 268 -4.27 -12.32 -14.59
C SER A 268 -4.79 -13.43 -15.49
N ASN A 269 -4.57 -13.34 -16.81
CA ASN A 269 -5.03 -14.37 -17.75
C ASN A 269 -4.29 -15.70 -17.57
N TYR A 270 -3.04 -15.67 -17.11
CA TYR A 270 -2.29 -16.87 -16.79
C TYR A 270 -2.81 -17.55 -15.52
N LEU A 271 -3.10 -16.78 -14.46
CA LEU A 271 -3.71 -17.32 -13.24
C LEU A 271 -5.10 -17.91 -13.53
N ILE A 272 -5.88 -17.27 -14.42
CA ILE A 272 -7.18 -17.83 -14.86
C ILE A 272 -7.01 -19.19 -15.52
N LYS A 273 -6.00 -19.35 -16.39
CA LYS A 273 -5.75 -20.63 -17.07
C LYS A 273 -5.23 -21.71 -16.13
N ASN A 274 -4.33 -21.37 -15.20
CA ASN A 274 -3.55 -22.33 -14.43
C ASN A 274 -3.98 -22.47 -12.96
N GLY A 275 -4.94 -21.66 -12.51
CA GLY A 275 -5.35 -21.57 -11.11
C GLY A 275 -4.63 -20.47 -10.34
N ASN A 276 -5.22 -20.07 -9.22
CA ASN A 276 -4.75 -18.94 -8.40
C ASN A 276 -3.65 -19.31 -7.37
N SER A 277 -3.19 -20.57 -7.35
CA SER A 277 -2.12 -21.01 -6.44
C SER A 277 -0.79 -20.30 -6.68
N LEU A 278 -0.58 -19.74 -7.88
CA LEU A 278 0.60 -19.00 -8.27
C LEU A 278 0.49 -17.49 -7.96
N LEU A 279 -0.62 -17.02 -7.41
CA LEU A 279 -0.87 -15.59 -7.17
C LEU A 279 0.23 -14.94 -6.32
N SER A 280 0.78 -15.67 -5.34
CA SER A 280 1.84 -15.15 -4.45
C SER A 280 3.24 -15.18 -5.05
N THR A 281 3.44 -15.86 -6.19
CA THR A 281 4.76 -16.06 -6.80
C THR A 281 4.86 -15.49 -8.21
N LEU A 282 3.74 -15.20 -8.87
CA LEU A 282 3.69 -14.66 -10.22
C LEU A 282 3.87 -13.15 -10.18
N ASP A 283 5.03 -12.70 -10.65
CA ASP A 283 5.43 -11.30 -10.64
C ASP A 283 6.34 -11.03 -11.85
N LEU A 284 5.80 -10.40 -12.89
CA LEU A 284 6.51 -10.17 -14.15
C LEU A 284 7.27 -8.84 -14.11
N ALA A 285 8.49 -8.83 -14.62
CA ALA A 285 9.37 -7.66 -14.59
C ALA A 285 8.89 -6.57 -15.57
N GLU A 286 8.24 -5.53 -15.06
CA GLU A 286 7.86 -4.38 -15.89
C GLU A 286 9.07 -3.67 -16.50
N GLN A 287 10.22 -3.72 -15.82
CA GLN A 287 11.47 -3.15 -16.31
C GLN A 287 11.94 -3.79 -17.61
N HIS A 288 11.68 -5.09 -17.81
CA HIS A 288 12.10 -5.78 -19.03
C HIS A 288 11.32 -5.26 -20.25
N PHE A 289 10.02 -4.96 -20.09
CA PHE A 289 9.28 -4.27 -21.13
C PHE A 289 9.82 -2.84 -21.34
N VAL A 290 10.03 -2.08 -20.26
CA VAL A 290 10.53 -0.69 -20.32
C VAL A 290 11.82 -0.60 -21.14
N ASP A 291 12.76 -1.52 -20.92
CA ASP A 291 14.08 -1.47 -21.56
C ASP A 291 14.12 -2.06 -22.97
N CYS A 292 13.19 -2.98 -23.31
CA CYS A 292 13.28 -3.76 -24.56
C CYS A 292 12.19 -3.48 -25.60
N ALA A 293 11.09 -2.80 -25.24
CA ALA A 293 9.94 -2.71 -26.16
C ALA A 293 9.78 -1.36 -26.86
N SER A 294 9.51 -0.29 -26.12
CA SER A 294 9.12 1.02 -26.69
C SER A 294 10.05 2.14 -26.19
N ASN A 295 9.54 3.35 -25.99
CA ASN A 295 10.34 4.51 -25.58
C ASN A 295 10.61 4.53 -24.04
N GLY A 296 10.57 3.36 -23.40
CA GLY A 296 10.71 3.18 -21.96
C GLY A 296 9.79 4.10 -21.15
N CYS A 297 10.40 4.95 -20.31
CA CYS A 297 9.69 5.93 -19.49
C CYS A 297 9.03 7.08 -20.26
N ASN A 298 9.26 7.21 -21.57
CA ASN A 298 8.60 8.21 -22.42
C ASN A 298 7.31 7.68 -23.07
N GLY A 299 6.84 6.51 -22.65
CA GLY A 299 5.59 5.92 -23.13
C GLY A 299 5.78 4.72 -24.07
N GLY A 300 4.66 4.06 -24.33
CA GLY A 300 4.55 2.83 -25.09
C GLY A 300 3.12 2.31 -25.09
N ASN A 301 2.90 1.10 -25.60
CA ASN A 301 1.58 0.47 -25.61
C ASN A 301 1.70 -1.05 -25.46
N GLY A 302 0.59 -1.72 -25.14
CA GLY A 302 0.59 -3.16 -24.90
C GLY A 302 0.96 -4.01 -26.12
N ASN A 303 0.63 -3.57 -27.34
CA ASN A 303 0.99 -4.31 -28.55
C ASN A 303 2.51 -4.32 -28.78
N SER A 304 3.18 -3.18 -28.59
CA SER A 304 4.64 -3.13 -28.70
C SER A 304 5.31 -3.91 -27.58
N ALA A 305 4.79 -3.84 -26.35
CA ALA A 305 5.27 -4.63 -25.21
C ALA A 305 5.24 -6.14 -25.49
N LEU A 306 4.09 -6.66 -25.93
CA LEU A 306 3.97 -8.08 -26.29
C LEU A 306 4.79 -8.41 -27.55
N SER A 307 4.86 -7.56 -28.55
CA SER A 307 5.60 -7.90 -29.77
C SER A 307 7.11 -8.02 -29.50
N ALA A 308 7.67 -7.10 -28.72
CA ALA A 308 9.11 -7.03 -28.46
C ALA A 308 9.66 -8.25 -27.71
N LEU A 309 8.88 -8.78 -26.75
CA LEU A 309 9.30 -9.91 -25.93
C LEU A 309 8.64 -11.23 -26.35
N LYS A 310 8.01 -11.29 -27.52
CA LYS A 310 7.29 -12.49 -27.97
C LYS A 310 8.20 -13.72 -28.06
N SER A 311 9.38 -13.55 -28.66
CA SER A 311 10.33 -14.64 -28.92
C SER A 311 11.20 -14.98 -27.73
N SER A 312 11.51 -14.02 -26.85
CA SER A 312 12.36 -14.19 -25.66
C SER A 312 11.56 -14.48 -24.39
N GLY A 313 10.34 -13.96 -24.28
CA GLY A 313 9.54 -13.98 -23.05
C GLY A 313 9.92 -12.82 -22.12
N VAL A 314 9.05 -12.52 -21.17
CA VAL A 314 9.32 -11.51 -20.14
C VAL A 314 9.98 -12.15 -18.93
N MET A 315 10.86 -11.43 -18.25
CA MET A 315 11.53 -11.95 -17.04
C MET A 315 10.61 -11.80 -15.84
N TYR A 316 10.96 -12.44 -14.73
CA TYR A 316 10.29 -12.21 -13.45
C TYR A 316 10.91 -11.02 -12.72
N GLU A 317 10.09 -10.31 -11.93
CA GLU A 317 10.50 -9.12 -11.18
C GLU A 317 11.68 -9.42 -10.24
N ALA A 318 11.72 -10.62 -9.65
CA ALA A 318 12.84 -11.07 -8.81
C ALA A 318 14.19 -11.12 -9.55
N ASP A 319 14.17 -11.40 -10.87
CA ASP A 319 15.38 -11.54 -11.70
C ASP A 319 15.77 -10.25 -12.41
N TYR A 320 14.82 -9.31 -12.56
CA TYR A 320 15.03 -8.03 -13.22
C TYR A 320 14.13 -6.93 -12.61
N PRO A 321 14.46 -6.44 -11.40
CA PRO A 321 13.60 -5.54 -10.65
C PRO A 321 13.35 -4.19 -11.33
N TYR A 322 12.19 -3.60 -11.03
CA TYR A 322 11.79 -2.28 -11.49
C TYR A 322 12.65 -1.15 -10.92
N LYS A 323 13.07 -0.23 -11.81
CA LYS A 323 13.98 0.88 -11.50
C LYS A 323 13.42 2.25 -11.85
N ALA A 324 12.23 2.32 -12.46
CA ALA A 324 11.58 3.57 -12.88
C ALA A 324 12.46 4.47 -13.78
N VAL A 325 13.34 3.87 -14.59
CA VAL A 325 14.22 4.57 -15.53
C VAL A 325 14.45 3.69 -16.75
N THR A 326 14.51 4.27 -17.94
CA THR A 326 14.87 3.53 -19.16
C THR A 326 16.36 3.17 -19.11
N GLN A 327 16.67 1.89 -19.33
CA GLN A 327 18.02 1.37 -19.49
C GLN A 327 18.15 0.66 -20.84
N SER A 328 19.34 0.17 -21.15
CA SER A 328 19.54 -0.69 -22.31
C SER A 328 18.88 -2.05 -22.09
N CYS A 329 18.23 -2.58 -23.12
CA CYS A 329 17.64 -3.93 -23.09
C CYS A 329 18.70 -4.98 -22.69
N PRO A 330 18.47 -5.75 -21.61
CA PRO A 330 19.46 -6.71 -21.12
C PRO A 330 19.54 -7.95 -22.02
N SER A 331 20.68 -8.64 -21.97
CA SER A 331 20.74 -10.03 -22.42
C SER A 331 20.04 -10.92 -21.39
N VAL A 332 19.07 -11.73 -21.84
CA VAL A 332 18.29 -12.63 -20.97
C VAL A 332 19.16 -13.75 -20.38
N GLY A 333 20.20 -14.19 -21.10
CA GLY A 333 21.10 -15.25 -20.64
C GLY A 333 20.37 -16.58 -20.43
N SER A 334 20.68 -17.28 -19.34
CA SER A 334 20.04 -18.54 -18.93
C SER A 334 18.84 -18.36 -17.99
N LYS A 335 18.35 -17.13 -17.81
CA LYS A 335 17.27 -16.83 -16.87
C LYS A 335 15.94 -17.37 -17.38
N SER A 336 15.06 -17.75 -16.44
CA SER A 336 13.71 -18.20 -16.78
C SER A 336 12.86 -17.04 -17.25
N THR A 337 12.10 -17.26 -18.32
CA THR A 337 11.20 -16.26 -18.89
C THR A 337 9.77 -16.77 -18.97
N PHE A 338 8.83 -15.88 -18.74
CA PHE A 338 7.42 -16.09 -18.90
C PHE A 338 6.98 -15.89 -20.35
N LYS A 339 6.14 -16.82 -20.84
CA LYS A 339 5.70 -16.92 -22.24
C LYS A 339 4.18 -16.92 -22.34
N TRP A 340 3.67 -16.42 -23.46
CA TRP A 340 2.25 -16.41 -23.81
C TRP A 340 2.05 -16.85 -25.25
N ALA A 341 0.85 -17.34 -25.58
CA ALA A 341 0.52 -17.86 -26.90
C ALA A 341 0.21 -16.75 -27.92
N GLY A 342 -0.46 -15.67 -27.50
CA GLY A 342 -0.82 -14.57 -28.39
C GLY A 342 -1.58 -13.47 -27.66
N SER A 343 -2.32 -12.67 -28.42
CA SER A 343 -3.22 -11.66 -27.88
C SER A 343 -4.43 -11.47 -28.78
N LEU A 344 -5.56 -11.12 -28.17
CA LEU A 344 -6.81 -10.78 -28.84
C LEU A 344 -7.07 -9.29 -28.70
N THR A 345 -7.57 -8.70 -29.78
CA THR A 345 -8.12 -7.34 -29.75
C THR A 345 -9.48 -7.36 -29.08
N VAL A 346 -9.65 -6.56 -28.03
CA VAL A 346 -10.94 -6.30 -27.40
C VAL A 346 -11.51 -5.05 -28.05
N LYS A 347 -12.63 -5.19 -28.77
CA LYS A 347 -13.29 -4.04 -29.39
C LYS A 347 -13.70 -3.02 -28.33
N ASN A 348 -13.63 -1.75 -28.68
CA ASN A 348 -13.79 -0.61 -27.79
C ASN A 348 -15.24 -0.19 -27.55
N THR A 349 -16.14 -1.15 -27.31
CA THR A 349 -17.52 -0.83 -26.87
C THR A 349 -17.76 -1.35 -25.46
N LYS A 350 -18.75 -0.77 -24.79
CA LYS A 350 -19.18 -1.24 -23.46
C LYS A 350 -19.48 -2.75 -23.45
N ASN A 351 -20.26 -3.22 -24.43
CA ASN A 351 -20.67 -4.61 -24.49
C ASN A 351 -19.49 -5.55 -24.81
N ASP A 352 -18.57 -5.12 -25.67
CA ASP A 352 -17.36 -5.89 -25.98
C ASP A 352 -16.43 -5.98 -24.76
N PHE A 353 -16.28 -4.89 -23.99
CA PHE A 353 -15.50 -4.89 -22.74
C PHE A 353 -16.12 -5.83 -21.69
N ILE A 354 -17.45 -5.77 -21.49
CA ILE A 354 -18.16 -6.69 -20.59
C ILE A 354 -18.01 -8.14 -21.07
N THR A 355 -18.12 -8.39 -22.38
CA THR A 355 -17.95 -9.73 -22.97
C THR A 355 -16.53 -10.25 -22.77
N ALA A 356 -15.51 -9.42 -22.98
CA ALA A 356 -14.12 -9.79 -22.76
C ALA A 356 -13.83 -10.14 -21.29
N LEU A 357 -14.43 -9.39 -20.35
CA LEU A 357 -14.33 -9.65 -18.92
C LEU A 357 -14.87 -11.01 -18.49
N GLN A 358 -15.77 -11.65 -19.25
CA GLN A 358 -16.21 -13.02 -18.97
C GLN A 358 -15.06 -14.03 -19.05
N SER A 359 -14.01 -13.70 -19.79
CA SER A 359 -12.86 -14.57 -20.01
C SER A 359 -11.58 -14.10 -19.31
N GLY A 360 -11.46 -12.82 -18.96
CA GLY A 360 -10.33 -12.33 -18.16
C GLY A 360 -10.12 -10.82 -18.25
N PRO A 361 -9.29 -10.27 -17.35
CA PRO A 361 -8.85 -8.88 -17.43
C PRO A 361 -8.10 -8.54 -18.71
N PHE A 362 -8.11 -7.28 -19.12
CA PHE A 362 -7.42 -6.83 -20.33
C PHE A 362 -6.87 -5.41 -20.20
N TYR A 363 -5.91 -5.09 -21.05
CA TYR A 363 -5.32 -3.76 -21.20
C TYR A 363 -6.33 -2.80 -21.83
N ALA A 364 -6.48 -1.60 -21.28
CA ALA A 364 -7.17 -0.48 -21.92
C ALA A 364 -6.40 0.84 -21.72
N SER A 365 -6.64 1.79 -22.61
CA SER A 365 -6.15 3.16 -22.49
C SER A 365 -7.28 4.08 -22.05
N LEU A 366 -6.96 5.12 -21.27
CA LEU A 366 -7.90 6.19 -20.90
C LEU A 366 -7.18 7.53 -20.76
N TYR A 367 -7.96 8.59 -20.61
CA TYR A 367 -7.51 9.93 -20.30
C TYR A 367 -7.53 10.19 -18.79
N VAL A 368 -6.40 10.67 -18.27
CA VAL A 368 -6.22 11.13 -16.90
C VAL A 368 -6.28 12.65 -16.87
N ASP A 369 -7.22 13.18 -16.07
CA ASP A 369 -7.26 14.60 -15.70
C ASP A 369 -6.80 14.80 -14.23
N ASP A 370 -6.89 16.04 -13.74
CA ASP A 370 -6.60 16.40 -12.36
C ASP A 370 -7.48 15.69 -11.32
N GLY A 371 -8.76 15.47 -11.64
CA GLY A 371 -9.71 14.76 -10.79
C GLY A 371 -9.34 13.27 -10.67
N PHE A 372 -8.88 12.66 -11.77
CA PHE A 372 -8.42 11.27 -11.79
C PHE A 372 -7.20 11.11 -10.86
N GLN A 373 -6.25 12.05 -10.90
CA GLN A 373 -5.09 12.05 -9.99
C GLN A 373 -5.47 12.16 -8.51
N ARG A 374 -6.56 12.89 -8.21
CA ARG A 374 -7.05 13.11 -6.84
C ARG A 374 -8.11 12.11 -6.39
N TYR A 375 -8.50 11.17 -7.27
CA TYR A 375 -9.55 10.19 -6.99
C TYR A 375 -9.27 9.40 -5.70
N LYS A 376 -10.34 9.18 -4.92
CA LYS A 376 -10.32 8.44 -3.65
C LYS A 376 -11.36 7.33 -3.59
N THR A 377 -12.60 7.60 -4.01
CA THR A 377 -13.70 6.62 -4.01
C THR A 377 -14.84 7.09 -4.92
N GLY A 378 -15.80 6.21 -5.18
CA GLY A 378 -17.00 6.47 -5.98
C GLY A 378 -16.84 6.02 -7.44
N VAL A 379 -17.91 6.17 -8.23
CA VAL A 379 -17.85 5.94 -9.67
C VAL A 379 -17.34 7.22 -10.34
N TYR A 380 -16.11 7.16 -10.83
CA TYR A 380 -15.43 8.28 -11.43
C TYR A 380 -15.90 8.54 -12.88
N GLN A 381 -15.91 9.81 -13.27
CA GLN A 381 -16.23 10.27 -14.62
C GLN A 381 -15.42 11.53 -14.94
N CYS A 382 -15.05 11.70 -16.21
CA CYS A 382 -14.38 12.88 -16.74
C CYS A 382 -14.73 13.16 -18.21
N SER A 383 -14.24 14.27 -18.73
CA SER A 383 -14.48 14.63 -20.14
C SER A 383 -13.91 13.58 -21.09
N SER A 384 -14.61 13.35 -22.20
CA SER A 384 -14.15 12.52 -23.34
C SER A 384 -13.61 13.38 -24.49
N SER A 385 -13.20 14.63 -24.23
CA SER A 385 -12.68 15.55 -25.25
C SER A 385 -11.18 15.45 -25.51
N ASN A 386 -10.42 14.68 -24.72
CA ASN A 386 -8.96 14.68 -24.74
C ASN A 386 -8.38 13.30 -25.06
N THR A 387 -7.26 13.23 -25.76
CA THR A 387 -6.65 11.95 -26.15
C THR A 387 -6.23 11.10 -24.93
N PRO A 388 -6.40 9.76 -24.97
CA PRO A 388 -5.88 8.88 -23.94
C PRO A 388 -4.39 9.08 -23.71
N ASN A 389 -3.98 9.14 -22.44
CA ASN A 389 -2.60 9.42 -22.01
C ASN A 389 -2.10 8.44 -20.95
N HIS A 390 -2.92 7.46 -20.56
CA HIS A 390 -2.61 6.49 -19.51
C HIS A 390 -3.18 5.12 -19.83
N ALA A 391 -2.54 4.07 -19.31
CA ALA A 391 -2.97 2.69 -19.48
C ALA A 391 -3.35 2.09 -18.12
N VAL A 392 -4.40 1.28 -18.13
CA VAL A 392 -4.94 0.57 -16.94
C VAL A 392 -5.43 -0.81 -17.33
N THR A 393 -5.51 -1.72 -16.36
CA THR A 393 -6.12 -3.04 -16.61
C THR A 393 -7.59 -2.99 -16.21
N VAL A 394 -8.50 -3.31 -17.12
CA VAL A 394 -9.92 -3.50 -16.78
C VAL A 394 -10.08 -4.89 -16.19
N ILE A 395 -10.52 -4.97 -14.94
CA ILE A 395 -10.55 -6.20 -14.13
C ILE A 395 -11.95 -6.59 -13.65
N GLY A 396 -12.98 -5.82 -14.02
CA GLY A 396 -14.32 -6.09 -13.57
C GLY A 396 -15.36 -5.10 -14.08
N TYR A 397 -16.61 -5.45 -13.83
CA TYR A 397 -17.78 -4.65 -14.14
C TYR A 397 -18.81 -4.83 -13.03
N ASN A 398 -19.38 -3.73 -12.55
CA ASN A 398 -20.47 -3.70 -11.59
C ASN A 398 -21.74 -3.27 -12.34
N SER A 399 -22.72 -4.16 -12.39
CA SER A 399 -23.97 -3.96 -13.11
C SER A 399 -24.93 -3.02 -12.37
N ALA A 400 -24.92 -3.03 -11.03
CA ALA A 400 -25.78 -2.17 -10.20
C ALA A 400 -25.40 -0.68 -10.30
N GLU A 401 -24.10 -0.38 -10.34
CA GLU A 401 -23.58 0.98 -10.46
C GLU A 401 -23.29 1.38 -11.91
N ASP A 402 -23.39 0.42 -12.83
CA ASP A 402 -23.01 0.57 -14.23
C ASP A 402 -21.62 1.21 -14.36
N SER A 403 -20.60 0.48 -13.87
CA SER A 403 -19.21 0.94 -13.81
C SER A 403 -18.22 -0.19 -14.09
N PHE A 404 -17.09 0.15 -14.73
CA PHE A 404 -15.94 -0.73 -14.84
C PHE A 404 -15.04 -0.59 -13.62
N LEU A 405 -14.44 -1.69 -13.20
CA LEU A 405 -13.40 -1.71 -12.19
C LEU A 405 -12.04 -1.78 -12.89
N ILE A 406 -11.16 -0.82 -12.61
CA ILE A 406 -9.81 -0.74 -13.18
C ILE A 406 -8.74 -0.93 -12.10
N LYS A 407 -7.65 -1.63 -12.47
CA LYS A 407 -6.40 -1.72 -11.72
C LYS A 407 -5.43 -0.66 -12.26
N ASN A 408 -4.95 0.23 -11.39
CA ASN A 408 -3.95 1.24 -11.72
C ASN A 408 -2.55 0.83 -11.21
N SER A 409 -1.53 1.59 -11.58
CA SER A 409 -0.11 1.34 -11.25
C SER A 409 0.53 2.50 -10.49
N TRP A 410 -0.23 3.18 -9.63
CA TRP A 410 0.25 4.33 -8.83
C TRP A 410 0.39 4.03 -7.34
N GLY A 411 0.47 2.75 -6.99
CA GLY A 411 0.49 2.31 -5.59
C GLY A 411 -0.90 2.29 -4.95
N THR A 412 -0.98 1.66 -3.79
CA THR A 412 -2.23 1.43 -3.05
C THR A 412 -2.79 2.69 -2.39
N TRP A 413 -2.04 3.78 -2.32
CA TRP A 413 -2.51 5.06 -1.73
C TRP A 413 -3.41 5.87 -2.66
N TRP A 414 -3.43 5.52 -3.95
CA TRP A 414 -4.26 6.20 -4.94
C TRP A 414 -5.60 5.47 -5.06
N GLY A 415 -6.71 6.23 -5.17
CA GLY A 415 -8.04 5.66 -5.36
C GLY A 415 -8.48 4.68 -4.28
N GLU A 416 -9.24 3.68 -4.71
CA GLU A 416 -9.79 2.62 -3.88
C GLU A 416 -8.74 1.51 -3.74
N SER A 417 -7.65 1.81 -3.03
CA SER A 417 -6.52 0.88 -2.80
C SER A 417 -5.74 0.53 -4.08
N GLY A 418 -5.55 1.50 -4.97
CA GLY A 418 -4.95 1.31 -6.29
C GLY A 418 -5.97 0.98 -7.39
N PHE A 419 -7.25 0.84 -7.04
CA PHE A 419 -8.34 0.59 -7.98
C PHE A 419 -9.23 1.82 -8.14
N MET A 420 -10.06 1.79 -9.18
CA MET A 420 -11.09 2.80 -9.41
C MET A 420 -12.31 2.14 -10.06
N ARG A 421 -13.49 2.60 -9.68
CA ARG A 421 -14.71 2.39 -10.45
C ARG A 421 -14.90 3.56 -11.40
N ILE A 422 -15.11 3.29 -12.68
CA ILE A 422 -15.21 4.31 -13.74
C ILE A 422 -16.45 4.11 -14.60
N LYS A 423 -17.13 5.21 -14.93
CA LYS A 423 -18.35 5.18 -15.75
C LYS A 423 -18.02 4.74 -17.19
N PRO A 424 -18.82 3.87 -17.85
CA PRO A 424 -18.65 3.55 -19.26
C PRO A 424 -18.73 4.81 -20.15
N GLY A 425 -17.90 4.89 -21.20
CA GLY A 425 -17.94 5.97 -22.19
C GLY A 425 -17.34 7.31 -21.73
N THR A 426 -16.78 7.36 -20.52
CA THR A 426 -16.10 8.53 -19.97
C THR A 426 -14.58 8.41 -20.15
N CYS A 427 -13.85 9.53 -20.00
CA CYS A 427 -12.39 9.55 -20.02
C CYS A 427 -11.75 8.87 -21.23
N ASN A 428 -12.46 8.80 -22.37
CA ASN A 428 -12.01 8.09 -23.56
C ASN A 428 -11.57 6.64 -23.35
N LEU A 429 -12.18 5.95 -22.38
CA LEU A 429 -11.96 4.52 -22.13
C LEU A 429 -12.26 3.64 -23.35
N PHE A 430 -13.10 4.14 -24.27
CA PHE A 430 -13.52 3.48 -25.50
C PHE A 430 -12.90 4.09 -26.76
N ASP A 431 -11.92 4.98 -26.64
CA ASP A 431 -11.28 5.60 -27.81
C ASP A 431 -10.35 4.61 -28.53
N GLN A 432 -9.75 3.68 -27.80
CA GLN A 432 -8.83 2.67 -28.33
C GLN A 432 -9.32 1.25 -28.03
N ASN A 433 -9.02 0.32 -28.94
CA ASN A 433 -9.22 -1.10 -28.68
C ASN A 433 -8.39 -1.57 -27.49
N GLY A 434 -8.98 -2.44 -26.68
CA GLY A 434 -8.25 -3.15 -25.63
C GLY A 434 -7.44 -4.32 -26.18
N LEU A 435 -6.62 -4.90 -25.30
CA LEU A 435 -5.73 -6.01 -25.62
C LEU A 435 -5.77 -7.06 -24.51
N ARG A 436 -6.12 -8.30 -24.86
CA ARG A 436 -6.14 -9.43 -23.91
C ARG A 436 -5.16 -10.53 -24.32
N PRO A 437 -4.14 -10.85 -23.51
CA PRO A 437 -3.25 -11.97 -23.80
C PRO A 437 -3.96 -13.33 -23.82
N THR A 438 -3.44 -14.27 -24.59
CA THR A 438 -3.91 -15.66 -24.66
C THR A 438 -2.80 -16.65 -24.32
N PHE A 439 -3.20 -17.81 -23.81
CA PHE A 439 -2.28 -18.81 -23.27
C PHE A 439 -2.60 -20.22 -23.74
#